data_AF-A0A1G7RFA3-F1
#
_entry.id   AF-A0A1G7RFA3-F1
#
_cell.length_a   1.000
_cell.length_b   1.000
_cell.length_c   1.000
_cell.angle_alpha   90.00
_cell.angle_beta   90.00
_cell.angle_gamma   90.00
#
_symmetry.space_group_name_H-M   'P 1'
#
loop_
_entity.id
_entity.type
_entity.pdbx_description
1 polymer ?
#
loop_
_entity_poly.entity_id
_entity_poly.type
_entity_poly.pdbx_seq_one_letter_code
_entity_poly.pdbx_strand_id
1 'polypeptide(L)'
;MTDPDLAHDQSARRRSRAPFYGGILLIGLLVVLALTLSRWLGLGPTLLDTGEVERDVATQFEERFDVGVDVDCPQGMEVADGRDYECDAETDDGEDLELVITITDEEPAAYTWDVD
;
A
#
# COMPACT_ATOMS: atom_id res chain seq x y z
N MET A 1 14.99 49.04 65.20
CA MET A 1 14.00 48.00 65.52
C MET A 1 13.34 47.65 64.21
N THR A 2 13.65 46.46 63.71
CA THR A 2 13.37 45.98 62.35
C THR A 2 11.90 45.64 62.21
N ASP A 3 11.23 46.17 61.19
CA ASP A 3 9.91 45.71 60.76
C ASP A 3 10.09 44.95 59.43
N PRO A 4 9.92 43.61 59.42
CA PRO A 4 9.99 42.81 58.21
C PRO A 4 8.61 42.27 57.86
N ASP A 5 7.87 42.91 56.97
CA ASP A 5 6.77 42.22 56.27
C ASP A 5 6.45 42.87 54.92
N LEU A 6 7.27 42.58 53.91
CA LEU A 6 6.89 42.67 52.51
C LEU A 6 6.56 41.26 52.02
N ALA A 7 5.42 40.73 52.44
CA ALA A 7 4.80 39.57 51.79
C ALA A 7 4.13 40.00 50.47
N HIS A 8 4.95 40.23 49.43
CA HIS A 8 4.48 40.12 48.05
C HIS A 8 4.65 38.68 47.58
N ASP A 9 3.71 37.81 47.97
CA ASP A 9 3.50 36.57 47.22
C ASP A 9 2.68 36.88 45.97
N GLN A 10 3.38 37.08 44.86
CA GLN A 10 2.88 36.68 43.54
C GLN A 10 4.04 36.05 42.77
N SER A 11 4.59 34.99 43.35
CA SER A 11 5.53 34.13 42.63
C SER A 11 4.78 33.34 41.55
N ALA A 12 4.72 33.97 40.38
CA ALA A 12 4.59 33.37 39.06
C ALA A 12 3.81 32.03 39.01
N ARG A 13 2.56 32.07 38.53
CA ARG A 13 1.97 30.91 37.85
C ARG A 13 2.97 30.47 36.78
N ARG A 14 3.81 29.48 37.11
CA ARG A 14 4.68 28.79 36.16
C ARG A 14 3.75 28.18 35.14
N ARG A 15 3.55 28.89 34.04
CA ARG A 15 2.91 28.35 32.85
C ARG A 15 3.85 27.27 32.33
N SER A 16 3.66 26.07 32.85
CA SER A 16 4.41 24.89 32.46
C SER A 16 4.18 24.72 30.96
N ARG A 17 5.24 24.87 30.17
CA ARG A 17 5.25 24.56 28.73
C ARG A 17 5.24 23.05 28.47
N ALA A 18 4.88 22.26 29.49
CA ALA A 18 4.82 20.81 29.48
C ALA A 18 3.61 20.17 28.74
N PRO A 19 2.47 20.84 28.42
CA PRO A 19 1.35 20.13 27.79
C PRO A 19 1.51 19.95 26.27
N PHE A 20 2.44 20.63 25.62
CA PHE A 20 2.56 20.58 24.15
C PHE A 20 3.27 19.31 23.65
N TYR A 21 4.35 18.89 24.31
CA TYR A 21 5.08 17.68 23.91
C TYR A 21 4.31 16.39 24.21
N GLY A 22 3.55 16.36 25.32
CA GLY A 22 2.68 15.22 25.64
C GLY A 22 1.53 15.06 24.64
N GLY A 23 0.94 16.17 24.19
CA GLY A 23 -0.11 16.15 23.17
C GLY A 23 0.40 15.65 21.81
N ILE A 24 1.57 16.11 21.36
CA ILE A 24 2.16 15.68 20.08
C ILE A 24 2.54 14.19 20.11
N LEU A 25 3.11 13.69 21.21
CA LEU A 25 3.43 12.27 21.37
C LEU A 25 2.19 11.39 21.32
N LEU A 26 1.09 11.81 21.97
CA LEU A 26 -0.16 11.07 21.97
C LEU A 26 -0.83 11.07 20.58
N ILE A 27 -0.84 12.22 19.88
CA ILE A 27 -1.35 12.29 18.51
C ILE A 27 -0.51 11.42 17.57
N GLY A 28 0.83 11.47 17.69
CA GLY A 28 1.72 10.61 16.91
C GLY A 28 1.44 9.11 17.13
N LEU A 29 1.24 8.69 18.39
CA LEU A 29 0.85 7.32 18.71
C LEU A 29 -0.49 6.93 18.07
N LEU A 30 -1.49 7.80 18.15
CA LEU A 30 -2.81 7.53 17.56
C LEU A 30 -2.76 7.43 16.04
N VAL A 31 -1.94 8.24 15.36
CA VAL A 31 -1.75 8.18 13.92
C VAL A 31 -1.08 6.86 13.52
N VAL A 32 -0.02 6.44 14.22
CA VAL A 32 0.63 5.15 13.95
C VAL A 32 -0.35 3.99 14.16
N LEU A 33 -1.11 4.02 15.26
CA LEU A 33 -2.11 3.00 15.55
C LEU A 33 -3.19 2.96 14.47
N ALA A 34 -3.72 4.11 14.05
CA ALA A 34 -4.70 4.21 12.97
C ALA A 34 -4.15 3.62 11.66
N LEU A 35 -2.93 3.96 11.25
CA LEU A 35 -2.30 3.41 10.04
C LEU A 35 -2.12 1.89 10.13
N THR A 36 -1.70 1.36 11.29
CA THR A 36 -1.56 -0.09 11.47
C THR A 36 -2.91 -0.81 11.40
N LEU A 37 -3.97 -0.23 11.96
CA LEU A 37 -5.32 -0.78 11.91
C LEU A 37 -5.93 -0.67 10.51
N SER A 38 -5.73 0.45 9.81
CA SER A 38 -6.19 0.62 8.44
C SER A 38 -5.58 -0.39 7.49
N ARG A 39 -4.29 -0.72 7.67
CA ARG A 39 -3.62 -1.74 6.86
C ARG A 39 -4.12 -3.15 7.17
N TRP A 40 -4.50 -3.42 8.43
CA TRP A 40 -5.13 -4.69 8.82
C TRP A 40 -6.59 -4.80 8.34
N LEU A 41 -7.29 -3.68 8.25
CA LEU A 41 -8.68 -3.60 7.75
C LEU A 41 -8.76 -3.47 6.22
N GLY A 42 -7.64 -3.54 5.49
CA GLY A 42 -7.64 -3.46 4.02
C GLY A 42 -8.10 -2.11 3.44
N LEU A 43 -8.08 -1.02 4.22
CA LEU A 43 -8.67 0.28 3.83
C LEU A 43 -7.79 1.10 2.87
N GLY A 44 -7.02 0.47 1.98
CA GLY A 44 -6.18 1.13 1.00
C GLY A 44 -6.26 0.44 -0.37
N PRO A 45 -5.88 1.14 -1.46
CA PRO A 45 -5.84 0.53 -2.78
C PRO A 45 -4.89 -0.67 -2.73
N THR A 46 -5.43 -1.85 -3.01
CA THR A 46 -4.66 -3.07 -3.22
C THR A 46 -4.11 -3.02 -4.63
N LEU A 47 -2.80 -3.20 -4.74
CA LEU A 47 -2.11 -3.33 -6.02
C LEU A 47 -1.67 -4.78 -6.15
N LEU A 48 -1.82 -5.37 -7.33
CA LEU A 48 -1.15 -6.62 -7.65
C LEU A 48 0.37 -6.39 -7.70
N ASP A 49 1.10 -7.42 -7.31
CA ASP A 49 2.53 -7.48 -7.59
C ASP A 49 2.68 -7.86 -9.06
N THR A 50 2.93 -6.87 -9.91
CA THR A 50 3.09 -7.05 -11.36
C THR A 50 4.13 -8.13 -11.67
N GLY A 51 5.23 -8.20 -10.90
CA GLY A 51 6.27 -9.19 -11.12
C GLY A 51 5.88 -10.60 -10.69
N GLU A 52 4.91 -10.76 -9.77
CA GLU A 52 4.31 -12.08 -9.51
C GLU A 52 3.36 -12.48 -10.64
N VAL A 53 2.54 -11.56 -11.15
CA VAL A 53 1.61 -11.81 -12.26
C VAL A 53 2.36 -12.23 -13.53
N GLU A 54 3.38 -11.48 -13.95
CA GLU A 54 4.18 -11.78 -15.14
C GLU A 54 4.79 -13.19 -15.06
N ARG A 55 5.35 -13.55 -13.91
CA ARG A 55 6.00 -14.87 -13.70
C ARG A 55 5.00 -16.00 -13.65
N ASP A 56 3.85 -15.78 -13.01
CA ASP A 56 2.78 -16.76 -12.91
C ASP A 56 2.16 -17.02 -14.29
N VAL A 57 1.83 -15.96 -15.02
CA VAL A 57 1.30 -16.03 -16.39
C VAL A 57 2.30 -16.68 -17.34
N ALA A 58 3.59 -16.30 -17.30
CA ALA A 58 4.61 -16.94 -18.13
C ALA A 58 4.73 -18.45 -17.85
N THR A 59 4.70 -18.85 -16.57
CA THR A 59 4.73 -20.27 -16.18
C THR A 59 3.49 -21.00 -16.71
N GLN A 60 2.30 -20.42 -16.53
CA GLN A 60 1.05 -21.02 -16.99
C GLN A 60 0.96 -21.09 -18.52
N PHE A 61 1.53 -20.12 -19.22
CA PHE A 61 1.60 -20.10 -20.68
C PHE A 61 2.50 -21.23 -21.18
N GLU A 62 3.70 -21.39 -20.61
CA GLU A 62 4.61 -22.49 -20.93
C GLU A 62 3.95 -23.86 -20.67
N GLU A 63 3.26 -24.02 -19.53
CA GLU A 63 2.52 -25.25 -19.22
C GLU A 63 1.39 -25.55 -20.22
N ARG A 64 0.78 -24.50 -20.79
CA ARG A 64 -0.37 -24.62 -21.72
C ARG A 64 0.06 -24.84 -23.16
N PHE A 65 1.11 -24.17 -23.60
CA PHE A 65 1.52 -24.09 -25.01
C PHE A 65 2.88 -24.77 -25.29
N ASP A 66 3.60 -25.23 -24.26
CA ASP A 66 4.93 -25.85 -24.34
C ASP A 66 6.01 -24.92 -24.93
N VAL A 67 5.78 -23.59 -24.82
CA VAL A 67 6.66 -22.52 -25.31
C VAL A 67 6.80 -21.45 -24.24
N GLY A 68 8.03 -21.03 -23.95
CA GLY A 68 8.30 -19.94 -23.01
C GLY A 68 7.87 -18.59 -23.56
N VAL A 69 7.55 -17.66 -22.66
CA VAL A 69 7.10 -16.31 -23.01
C VAL A 69 7.66 -15.30 -22.01
N ASP A 70 8.16 -14.17 -22.51
CA ASP A 70 8.48 -12.98 -21.71
C ASP A 70 7.24 -12.09 -21.69
N VAL A 71 6.77 -11.68 -20.50
CA VAL A 71 5.53 -10.92 -20.31
C VAL A 71 5.87 -9.61 -19.62
N ASP A 72 5.43 -8.49 -20.19
CA ASP A 72 5.56 -7.13 -19.63
C ASP A 72 4.16 -6.58 -19.36
N CYS A 73 3.83 -6.43 -18.08
CA CYS A 73 2.55 -5.91 -17.64
C CYS A 73 2.69 -4.45 -17.15
N PRO A 74 1.62 -3.63 -17.26
CA PRO A 74 1.65 -2.26 -16.78
C PRO A 74 1.88 -2.21 -15.26
N GLN A 75 2.63 -1.21 -14.81
CA GLN A 75 2.87 -1.01 -13.40
C GLN A 75 1.63 -0.47 -12.68
N GLY A 76 1.46 -0.88 -11.41
CA GLY A 76 0.40 -0.33 -10.56
C GLY A 76 -0.99 -0.85 -10.92
N MET A 77 -1.09 -2.15 -11.20
CA MET A 77 -2.35 -2.85 -11.42
C MET A 77 -3.19 -2.86 -10.14
N GLU A 78 -4.08 -1.88 -10.03
CA GLU A 78 -5.10 -1.82 -8.98
C GLU A 78 -6.04 -3.03 -9.05
N VAL A 79 -6.24 -3.68 -7.91
CA VAL A 79 -7.14 -4.81 -7.77
C VAL A 79 -8.55 -4.27 -7.61
N ALA A 80 -9.29 -4.22 -8.71
CA ALA A 80 -10.71 -3.89 -8.73
C ALA A 80 -11.44 -4.91 -9.61
N ASP A 81 -12.53 -5.47 -9.10
CA ASP A 81 -13.32 -6.50 -9.80
C ASP A 81 -13.76 -6.04 -11.19
N GLY A 82 -13.58 -6.93 -12.18
CA GLY A 82 -13.91 -6.68 -13.58
C GLY A 82 -12.99 -5.70 -14.31
N ARG A 83 -11.82 -5.40 -13.73
CA ARG A 83 -10.83 -4.53 -14.37
C ARG A 83 -9.88 -5.33 -15.25
N ASP A 84 -9.63 -4.81 -16.43
CA ASP A 84 -8.75 -5.42 -17.42
C ASP A 84 -7.42 -4.65 -17.54
N TYR A 85 -6.35 -5.39 -17.78
CA TYR A 85 -5.02 -4.89 -18.09
C TYR A 85 -4.44 -5.63 -19.28
N GLU A 86 -3.93 -4.88 -20.24
CA GLU A 86 -3.21 -5.39 -21.42
C GLU A 86 -1.73 -5.53 -21.05
N CYS A 87 -1.16 -6.71 -21.28
CA CYS A 87 0.26 -7.00 -21.13
C CYS A 87 0.85 -7.39 -22.49
N ASP A 88 2.03 -6.85 -22.79
CA ASP A 88 2.80 -7.25 -23.95
C ASP A 88 3.49 -8.60 -23.67
N ALA A 89 3.55 -9.48 -24.67
CA ALA A 89 4.21 -10.77 -24.53
C ALA A 89 4.98 -11.17 -25.79
N GLU A 90 6.20 -11.69 -25.62
CA GLU A 90 7.05 -12.21 -26.70
C GLU A 90 7.40 -13.68 -26.41
N THR A 91 7.04 -14.59 -27.33
CA THR A 91 7.40 -16.01 -27.18
C THR A 91 8.88 -16.24 -27.46
N ASP A 92 9.46 -17.31 -26.91
CA ASP A 92 10.84 -17.73 -27.19
C ASP A 92 11.08 -18.05 -28.70
N ASP A 93 10.00 -18.31 -29.44
CA ASP A 93 10.01 -18.52 -30.89
C ASP A 93 9.99 -17.20 -31.69
N GLY A 94 9.83 -16.05 -31.02
CA GLY A 94 9.87 -14.71 -31.58
C GLY A 94 8.52 -14.21 -32.10
N GLU A 95 7.42 -14.65 -31.51
CA GLU A 95 6.07 -14.16 -31.81
C GLU A 95 5.62 -13.14 -30.75
N ASP A 96 5.22 -11.95 -31.17
CA ASP A 96 4.59 -10.95 -30.31
C ASP A 96 3.08 -11.22 -30.19
N LEU A 97 2.55 -11.17 -28.96
CA LEU A 97 1.13 -11.30 -28.64
C LEU A 97 0.72 -10.36 -27.50
N GLU A 98 -0.59 -10.13 -27.35
CA GLU A 98 -1.17 -9.34 -26.28
C GLU A 98 -1.93 -10.27 -25.32
N LEU A 99 -1.65 -10.13 -24.02
CA LEU A 99 -2.31 -10.88 -22.96
C LEU A 99 -3.23 -9.95 -22.17
N VAL A 100 -4.47 -10.37 -21.95
CA VAL A 100 -5.44 -9.60 -21.18
C VAL A 100 -5.62 -10.23 -19.82
N ILE A 101 -5.29 -9.47 -18.76
CA ILE A 101 -5.50 -9.85 -17.36
C ILE A 101 -6.79 -9.23 -16.86
N THR A 102 -7.77 -10.06 -16.48
CA THR A 102 -9.04 -9.62 -15.89
C THR A 102 -9.07 -9.95 -14.40
N ILE A 103 -9.28 -8.95 -13.56
CA ILE A 103 -9.44 -9.15 -12.11
C ILE A 103 -10.84 -9.70 -11.82
N THR A 104 -10.92 -10.81 -11.07
CA THR A 104 -12.20 -11.49 -10.77
C THR A 104 -12.63 -11.39 -9.32
N ASP A 105 -11.72 -11.07 -8.40
CA ASP A 105 -12.04 -10.89 -6.99
C ASP A 105 -11.06 -9.90 -6.35
N GLU A 106 -11.58 -8.93 -5.58
CA GLU A 106 -10.75 -7.93 -4.87
C GLU A 106 -10.02 -8.52 -3.65
N GLU A 107 -10.63 -9.51 -3.00
CA GLU A 107 -10.12 -10.23 -1.84
C GLU A 107 -10.45 -11.71 -2.03
N PRO A 108 -9.51 -12.55 -2.51
CA PRO A 108 -8.06 -12.51 -2.25
C PRO A 108 -7.16 -11.91 -3.36
N ALA A 109 -7.64 -10.99 -4.21
CA ALA A 109 -6.94 -10.50 -5.41
C ALA A 109 -6.75 -11.59 -6.48
N ALA A 110 -7.86 -12.21 -6.90
CA ALA A 110 -7.84 -13.24 -7.95
C ALA A 110 -7.99 -12.61 -9.35
N TYR A 111 -7.44 -13.29 -10.35
CA TYR A 111 -7.48 -12.85 -11.74
C TYR A 111 -7.52 -14.04 -12.71
N THR A 112 -7.93 -13.77 -13.96
CA THR A 112 -7.82 -14.67 -15.10
C THR A 112 -7.01 -14.00 -16.21
N TRP A 113 -6.51 -14.79 -17.14
CA TRP A 113 -5.79 -14.29 -18.30
C TRP A 113 -6.18 -15.03 -19.57
N ASP A 114 -6.22 -14.29 -20.68
CA ASP A 114 -6.49 -14.79 -22.02
C ASP A 114 -5.55 -14.12 -23.05
N VAL A 115 -5.43 -14.73 -24.22
CA VAL A 115 -4.72 -14.18 -25.38
C VAL A 115 -5.75 -13.45 -26.25
N ASP A 116 -5.47 -12.20 -26.64
CA ASP A 116 -6.35 -11.44 -27.56
C ASP A 116 -6.17 -11.85 -29.04
#